data_AF-A0A2E9TQ90-F1
#
_entry.id   AF-A0A2E9TQ90-F1
#
_cell.length_a   1.000
_cell.length_b   1.000
_cell.length_c   1.000
_cell.angle_alpha   90.00
_cell.angle_beta   90.00
_cell.angle_gamma   90.00
#
_symmetry.space_group_name_H-M   'P 1'
#
loop_
_entity.id
_entity.type
_entity.pdbx_description
1 polymer ?
#
loop_
_entity_poly.entity_id
_entity_poly.type
_entity_poly.pdbx_seq_one_letter_code
_entity_poly.pdbx_strand_id
1 'polypeptide(L)'
;MHTNLPETGYLRLPQIVGQVPVTEEQAAQNRKAGKRPVQPRAGIPPIIPVSRTTWWRGVKEGRFPAGVKLSGGITVWRAEDIREYLQKSGEVSA
;
A
#
# COMPACT_ATOMS: atom_id res chain seq x y z
N MET A 1 -2.59 17.40 2.02
CA MET A 1 -2.12 16.03 2.29
C MET A 1 -0.62 16.01 2.01
N HIS A 2 0.23 16.08 3.04
CA HIS A 2 1.68 15.99 2.84
C HIS A 2 2.06 14.53 2.60
N THR A 3 2.14 14.14 1.34
CA THR A 3 2.56 12.80 0.95
C THR A 3 4.08 12.77 0.89
N ASN A 4 4.74 12.25 1.93
CA ASN A 4 6.18 12.05 1.93
C ASN A 4 6.53 10.84 1.04
N LEU A 5 6.47 11.05 -0.27
CA LEU A 5 6.91 10.12 -1.31
C LEU A 5 8.39 10.41 -1.60
N PRO A 6 9.28 9.40 -1.56
CA PRO A 6 10.67 9.61 -1.97
C PRO A 6 10.71 10.04 -3.45
N GLU A 7 11.70 10.86 -3.83
CA GLU A 7 11.82 11.33 -5.22
C GLU A 7 11.92 10.17 -6.20
N THR A 8 12.76 9.19 -5.89
CA THR A 8 13.00 7.99 -6.70
C THR A 8 12.90 6.72 -5.84
N GLY A 9 12.93 5.55 -6.50
CA GLY A 9 12.97 4.25 -5.83
C GLY A 9 11.63 3.51 -5.86
N TYR A 10 11.42 2.63 -4.88
CA TYR A 10 10.33 1.64 -4.89
C TYR A 10 9.46 1.68 -3.64
N LEU A 11 8.15 1.53 -3.84
CA LEU A 11 7.13 1.41 -2.81
C LEU A 11 6.53 0.01 -2.80
N ARG A 12 6.18 -0.48 -1.62
CA ARG A 12 5.40 -1.72 -1.46
C ARG A 12 3.92 -1.41 -1.29
N LEU A 13 3.10 -2.42 -1.56
CA LEU A 13 1.64 -2.32 -1.45
C LEU A 13 1.15 -1.70 -0.11
N PRO A 14 1.67 -2.09 1.09
CA PRO A 14 1.21 -1.50 2.34
C PRO A 14 1.53 0.00 2.51
N GLN A 15 2.53 0.53 1.79
CA GLN A 15 2.82 1.97 1.78
C GLN A 15 1.84 2.73 0.88
N ILE A 16 1.35 2.09 -0.18
CA ILE A 16 0.42 2.70 -1.12
C ILE A 16 -1.00 2.70 -0.54
N VAL A 17 -1.51 1.52 -0.19
CA VAL A 17 -2.91 1.35 0.28
C VAL A 17 -3.07 1.42 1.79
N GLY A 18 -1.96 1.64 2.50
CA GLY A 18 -1.93 1.67 3.95
C GLY A 18 -1.96 0.29 4.60
N GLN A 19 -1.81 0.32 5.91
CA GLN A 19 -1.70 -0.85 6.77
C GLN A 19 -2.28 -0.52 8.14
N VAL A 20 -3.24 -1.33 8.60
CA VAL A 20 -3.88 -1.13 9.90
C VAL A 20 -2.90 -1.49 11.03
N PRO A 21 -2.75 -0.66 12.08
CA PRO A 21 -1.93 -0.99 13.25
C PRO A 21 -2.49 -2.20 14.00
N VAL A 22 -1.65 -2.87 14.77
CA VAL A 22 -2.05 -3.98 15.64
C VAL A 22 -1.48 -3.69 17.03
N THR A 23 -2.38 -3.53 18.01
CA THR A 23 -2.03 -3.29 19.40
C THR A 23 -1.50 -4.57 20.06
N GLU A 24 -0.78 -4.42 21.18
CA GLU A 24 -0.27 -5.57 21.95
C GLU A 24 -1.39 -6.48 22.43
N GLU A 25 -2.49 -5.88 22.91
CA GLU A 25 -3.69 -6.61 23.35
C GLU A 25 -4.29 -7.44 22.21
N GLN A 26 -4.42 -6.84 21.02
CA GLN A 26 -4.95 -7.54 19.85
C GLN A 26 -3.99 -8.65 19.37
N ALA A 27 -2.68 -8.42 19.43
CA ALA A 27 -1.68 -9.44 19.13
C ALA A 27 -1.73 -10.61 20.14
N ALA A 28 -1.97 -10.36 21.42
CA ALA A 28 -2.16 -11.39 22.45
C ALA A 28 -3.43 -12.23 22.21
N GLN A 29 -4.53 -11.59 21.80
CA GLN A 29 -5.74 -12.30 21.40
C GLN A 29 -5.52 -13.16 20.14
N ASN A 30 -4.82 -12.63 19.13
CA ASN A 30 -4.48 -13.36 17.90
C ASN A 30 -3.65 -14.61 18.19
N ARG A 31 -2.67 -14.51 19.11
CA ARG A 31 -1.87 -15.65 19.60
C ARG A 31 -2.74 -16.77 20.17
N LYS A 32 -3.68 -16.44 21.06
CA LYS A 32 -4.61 -17.41 21.66
C LYS A 32 -5.54 -18.04 20.62
N ALA A 33 -5.99 -17.26 19.64
CA ALA A 33 -6.91 -17.70 18.61
C ALA A 33 -6.24 -18.39 17.40
N GLY A 34 -4.91 -18.52 17.38
CA GLY A 34 -4.17 -19.07 16.23
C GLY A 34 -4.26 -18.21 14.95
N LYS A 35 -4.60 -16.92 15.09
CA LYS A 35 -4.77 -15.98 13.97
C LYS A 35 -3.52 -15.13 13.75
N ARG A 36 -3.33 -14.62 12.53
CA ARG A 36 -2.30 -13.63 12.19
C ARG A 36 -2.92 -12.22 12.16
N PRO A 37 -2.15 -11.16 12.41
CA PRO A 37 -0.74 -11.11 12.78
C PRO A 37 -0.50 -11.36 14.27
N VAL A 38 0.57 -12.12 14.55
CA VAL A 38 0.94 -12.59 15.90
C VAL A 38 1.71 -11.54 16.71
N GLN A 39 2.41 -10.65 16.03
CA GLN A 39 3.20 -9.58 16.64
C GLN A 39 2.48 -8.23 16.50
N PRO A 40 2.62 -7.33 17.49
CA PRO A 40 2.19 -5.95 17.34
C PRO A 40 2.97 -5.31 16.18
N ARG A 41 2.31 -4.41 15.46
CA ARG A 41 2.95 -3.70 14.35
C ARG A 41 2.34 -2.33 14.16
N ALA A 42 3.17 -1.37 13.78
CA ALA A 42 2.75 -0.02 13.46
C ALA A 42 1.82 0.00 12.23
N GLY A 43 0.92 0.98 12.24
CA GLY A 43 0.09 1.32 11.10
C GLY A 43 0.87 2.14 10.09
N ILE A 44 0.53 2.01 8.82
CA ILE A 44 1.06 2.83 7.73
C ILE A 44 -0.14 3.59 7.14
N PRO A 45 -0.16 4.93 7.18
CA PRO A 45 -1.22 5.69 6.53
C PRO A 45 -1.24 5.44 5.02
N PRO A 46 -2.42 5.32 4.39
CA PRO A 46 -2.52 5.11 2.95
C PRO A 46 -2.18 6.39 2.17
N ILE A 47 -1.43 6.25 1.08
CA ILE A 47 -1.26 7.29 0.06
C ILE A 47 -2.50 7.33 -0.84
N ILE A 48 -3.00 6.15 -1.22
CA ILE A 48 -4.23 5.98 -2.01
C ILE A 48 -5.16 5.09 -1.18
N PRO A 49 -6.24 5.65 -0.59
CA PRO A 49 -7.08 4.95 0.40
C PRO A 49 -8.06 3.98 -0.27
N VAL A 50 -7.54 2.96 -0.95
CA VAL A 50 -8.32 1.85 -1.54
C VAL A 50 -7.95 0.53 -0.90
N SER A 51 -8.84 -0.46 -0.97
CA SER A 51 -8.51 -1.80 -0.49
C SER A 51 -7.41 -2.47 -1.33
N ARG A 52 -6.67 -3.41 -0.75
CA ARG A 52 -5.66 -4.22 -1.48
C ARG A 52 -6.25 -4.93 -2.71
N THR A 53 -7.44 -5.49 -2.58
CA THR A 53 -8.14 -6.18 -3.68
C THR A 53 -8.53 -5.20 -4.78
N THR A 54 -9.04 -4.02 -4.41
CA THR A 54 -9.33 -2.94 -5.37
C THR A 54 -8.06 -2.52 -6.11
N TRP A 55 -6.95 -2.35 -5.41
CA TRP A 55 -5.66 -2.02 -6.01
C TRP A 55 -5.24 -3.05 -7.05
N TRP A 56 -5.19 -4.33 -6.69
CA TRP A 56 -4.79 -5.38 -7.64
C TRP A 56 -5.72 -5.50 -8.84
N ARG A 57 -7.04 -5.36 -8.64
CA ARG A 57 -8.01 -5.35 -9.73
C ARG A 57 -7.77 -4.16 -10.66
N GLY A 58 -7.58 -2.96 -10.11
CA GLY A 58 -7.31 -1.77 -10.92
C GLY A 58 -5.96 -1.83 -11.64
N VAL A 59 -4.94 -2.48 -11.07
CA VAL A 59 -3.68 -2.78 -11.79
C VAL A 59 -3.95 -3.71 -12.98
N LYS A 60 -4.75 -4.76 -12.78
CA LYS A 60 -5.13 -5.70 -13.86
C LYS A 60 -5.95 -5.03 -14.96
N GLU A 61 -6.83 -4.09 -14.60
CA GLU A 61 -7.67 -3.32 -15.52
C GLU A 61 -6.94 -2.13 -16.17
N GLY A 62 -5.68 -1.86 -15.78
CA GLY A 62 -4.91 -0.72 -16.29
C GLY A 62 -5.30 0.64 -15.69
N ARG A 63 -6.15 0.66 -14.66
CA ARG A 63 -6.57 1.88 -13.93
C ARG A 63 -5.47 2.41 -13.00
N PHE A 64 -4.66 1.53 -12.41
CA PHE A 64 -3.55 1.89 -11.51
C PHE A 64 -2.21 1.52 -12.14
N PRO A 65 -1.10 2.17 -11.73
CA PRO A 65 0.23 1.88 -12.26
C PRO A 65 0.61 0.40 -12.12
N ALA A 66 1.23 -0.15 -13.16
CA ALA A 66 1.71 -1.53 -13.15
C ALA A 66 2.86 -1.69 -12.14
N GLY A 67 2.85 -2.82 -11.42
CA GLY A 67 3.93 -3.16 -10.51
C GLY A 67 5.12 -3.77 -11.23
N VAL A 68 6.33 -3.48 -10.77
CA VAL A 68 7.58 -4.11 -11.19
C VAL A 68 7.85 -5.33 -10.31
N LYS A 69 8.12 -6.48 -10.92
CA LYS A 69 8.58 -7.66 -10.19
C LYS A 69 10.08 -7.53 -9.95
N LEU A 70 10.49 -7.57 -8.69
CA LEU A 70 11.89 -7.77 -8.31
C LEU A 70 12.18 -9.28 -8.32
N SER A 71 12.99 -9.78 -7.39
CA SER A 71 13.22 -11.20 -7.17
C SER A 71 12.32 -11.76 -6.06
N GLY A 72 12.12 -13.09 -6.05
CA GLY A 72 11.45 -13.79 -4.93
C GLY A 72 9.94 -13.56 -4.80
N GLY A 73 9.24 -13.19 -5.89
CA GLY A 73 7.79 -12.96 -5.87
C GLY A 73 7.37 -11.63 -5.25
N ILE A 74 8.31 -10.71 -5.05
CA ILE A 74 8.03 -9.37 -4.53
C ILE A 74 7.63 -8.44 -5.69
N THR A 75 6.46 -7.83 -5.56
CA THR A 75 6.00 -6.76 -6.47
C THR A 75 6.14 -5.42 -5.77
N VAL A 76 6.73 -4.45 -6.48
CA VAL A 76 6.93 -3.08 -6.03
C VAL A 76 6.42 -2.11 -7.09
N TRP A 77 6.24 -0.84 -6.74
CA TRP A 77 5.86 0.23 -7.66
C TRP A 77 6.91 1.32 -7.61
N ARG A 78 7.24 1.95 -8.75
CA ARG A 78 8.15 3.09 -8.73
C ARG A 78 7.47 4.26 -8.04
N ALA A 79 8.21 4.99 -7.22
CA ALA A 79 7.69 6.19 -6.57
C ALA A 79 7.25 7.25 -7.60
N GLU A 80 7.96 7.32 -8.73
CA GLU A 80 7.68 8.18 -9.89
C GLU A 80 6.32 7.86 -10.52
N ASP A 81 6.05 6.61 -10.88
CA ASP A 81 4.78 6.19 -11.49
C ASP A 81 3.58 6.52 -10.58
N ILE A 82 3.75 6.33 -9.26
CA ILE A 82 2.71 6.66 -8.27
C ILE A 82 2.50 8.17 -8.18
N ARG A 83 3.57 8.97 -8.24
CA ARG A 83 3.49 10.43 -8.27
C ARG A 83 2.79 10.93 -9.54
N GLU A 84 3.15 10.42 -10.70
CA GLU A 84 2.49 10.76 -11.96
C GLU A 84 1.01 10.38 -11.96
N TYR A 85 0.68 9.20 -11.41
CA TYR A 85 -0.70 8.78 -11.26
C TYR A 85 -1.50 9.75 -10.39
N LEU A 86 -0.93 10.16 -9.24
CA LEU A 86 -1.57 11.12 -8.35
C LEU A 86 -1.81 12.46 -9.05
N GLN A 87 -0.84 12.96 -9.82
CA GLN A 87 -0.97 14.18 -10.60
C GLN A 87 -2.11 14.08 -11.64
N LYS A 88 -2.10 13.02 -12.46
CA LYS A 88 -3.16 12.76 -13.47
C LYS A 88 -4.54 12.58 -12.84
N SER A 89 -4.61 11.88 -11.70
CA SER A 89 -5.88 11.65 -10.99
C SER A 89 -6.40 12.90 -10.30
N GLY A 90 -5.53 13.85 -9.95
CA GLY A 90 -5.88 15.14 -9.36
C GLY A 90 -6.39 16.17 -10.38
N GLU A 91 -6.08 16.01 -11.66
CA GLU A 91 -6.59 16.89 -12.74
C GLU A 91 -8.07 16.65 -13.06
N VAL A 92 -8.69 15.57 -12.58
CA VAL A 92 -10.11 15.23 -12.86
C VAL A 92 -11.08 15.85 -11.82
N SER A 93 -10.65 16.87 -11.08
CA SER A 93 -11.53 17.60 -10.16
C SER A 93 -11.08 19.05 -9.99
N ALA A 94 -11.18 19.81 -11.08
CA ALA A 94 -11.28 21.27 -11.08
C ALA A 94 -12.51 21.69 -11.90
#